data_AF-A0A853IIF3-F1
#
_entry.id   AF-A0A853IIF3-F1
#
_cell.length_a   1.000
_cell.length_b   1.000
_cell.length_c   1.000
_cell.angle_alpha   90.00
_cell.angle_beta   90.00
_cell.angle_gamma   90.00
#
_symmetry.space_group_name_H-M   'P 1'
#
loop_
_entity.id
_entity.type
_entity.pdbx_description
1 polymer ?
#
loop_
_entity_poly.entity_id
_entity_poly.type
_entity_poly.pdbx_seq_one_letter_code
_entity_poly.pdbx_strand_id
1 'polypeptide(L)'
;KLIVELRTYLRVRERLLDYAAAHIQHMQKALTFMNLQLNLVVADITGVTGMRIIRAIVAGERNAATLAEFRDTRCKSSKETIQAALEGNYQSEHIFALRQALIMYDAYQQQVHECDVEIEGVLRRLSVNKKKPDAPIPKPKHRTKQPNQLNFNVRESLYHLVGTDLTQIHGLGPYLSLRLISECGINMSKWPTAKHFTSWLTLCPGSKISGGKILSAHSRKSNNRVVAHLRLAATTVGRSNT
;
A
#
# COMPACT_ATOMS: atom_id res chain seq x y z
N LYS A 1 -5.75 -22.84 -9.73
CA LYS A 1 -6.85 -22.35 -8.86
C LYS A 1 -6.34 -21.37 -7.80
N LEU A 2 -5.42 -21.77 -6.91
CA LEU A 2 -4.90 -20.92 -5.81
C LEU A 2 -4.28 -19.57 -6.23
N ILE A 3 -3.57 -19.50 -7.36
CA ILE A 3 -3.03 -18.21 -7.86
C ILE A 3 -4.16 -17.22 -8.23
N VAL A 4 -5.27 -17.72 -8.76
CA VAL A 4 -6.43 -16.88 -9.10
C VAL A 4 -7.09 -16.35 -7.82
N GLU A 5 -7.23 -17.21 -6.81
CA GLU A 5 -7.73 -16.85 -5.49
C GLU A 5 -6.86 -15.76 -4.82
N LEU A 6 -5.53 -15.96 -4.79
CA LEU A 6 -4.57 -14.97 -4.30
C LEU A 6 -4.71 -13.61 -4.99
N ARG A 7 -4.84 -13.64 -6.32
CA ARG A 7 -5.02 -12.44 -7.14
C ARG A 7 -6.31 -11.71 -6.80
N THR A 8 -7.41 -12.44 -6.63
CA THR A 8 -8.70 -11.86 -6.26
C THR A 8 -8.61 -11.16 -4.90
N TYR A 9 -8.05 -11.81 -3.87
CA TYR A 9 -7.92 -11.20 -2.55
C TYR A 9 -7.02 -9.96 -2.56
N LEU A 10 -5.89 -9.98 -3.27
CA LEU A 10 -5.03 -8.81 -3.38
C LEU A 10 -5.71 -7.62 -4.07
N ARG A 11 -6.53 -7.88 -5.10
CA ARG A 11 -7.29 -6.83 -5.80
C ARG A 11 -8.41 -6.27 -4.92
N VAL A 12 -9.10 -7.12 -4.14
CA VAL A 12 -10.10 -6.69 -3.16
C VAL A 12 -9.44 -5.82 -2.10
N ARG A 13 -8.34 -6.27 -1.51
CA ARG A 13 -7.55 -5.52 -0.53
C ARG A 13 -7.14 -4.14 -1.06
N GLU A 14 -6.62 -4.07 -2.28
CA GLU A 14 -6.23 -2.80 -2.91
C GLU A 14 -7.41 -1.84 -3.01
N ARG A 15 -8.57 -2.33 -3.45
CA ARG A 15 -9.79 -1.52 -3.54
C ARG A 15 -10.27 -1.02 -2.17
N LEU A 16 -10.19 -1.85 -1.13
CA LEU A 16 -10.54 -1.44 0.24
C LEU A 16 -9.58 -0.34 0.74
N LEU A 17 -8.29 -0.42 0.41
CA LEU A 17 -7.33 0.63 0.72
C LEU A 17 -7.63 1.94 -0.03
N ASP A 18 -8.06 1.86 -1.28
CA ASP A 18 -8.49 3.04 -2.05
C ASP A 18 -9.72 3.70 -1.41
N TYR A 19 -10.70 2.91 -0.96
CA TYR A 19 -11.85 3.43 -0.22
C TYR A 19 -11.45 4.04 1.13
N ALA A 20 -10.57 3.38 1.88
CA ALA A 20 -10.05 3.93 3.13
C ALA A 20 -9.35 5.27 2.89
N ALA A 21 -8.55 5.40 1.82
CA ALA A 21 -7.87 6.64 1.46
C ALA A 21 -8.84 7.79 1.17
N ALA A 22 -9.96 7.52 0.50
CA ALA A 22 -11.03 8.51 0.32
C ALA A 22 -11.60 8.98 1.67
N HIS A 23 -11.81 8.08 2.64
CA HIS A 23 -12.29 8.47 3.97
C HIS A 23 -11.23 9.21 4.80
N ILE A 24 -9.93 8.99 4.57
CA ILE A 24 -8.88 9.85 5.13
C ILE A 24 -9.05 11.29 4.64
N GLN A 25 -9.30 11.49 3.34
CA GLN A 25 -9.55 12.82 2.78
C GLN A 25 -10.83 13.44 3.35
N HIS A 26 -11.88 12.65 3.58
CA HIS A 26 -13.10 13.13 4.23
C HIS A 26 -12.86 13.56 5.68
N MET A 27 -12.04 12.83 6.44
CA MET A 27 -11.63 13.24 7.78
C MET A 27 -10.86 14.57 7.74
N GLN A 28 -9.88 14.71 6.83
CA GLN A 28 -9.14 15.96 6.64
C GLN A 28 -10.07 17.13 6.31
N LYS A 29 -11.02 16.93 5.39
CA LYS A 29 -12.00 17.94 4.99
C LYS A 29 -12.84 18.41 6.17
N ALA A 30 -13.33 17.49 7.00
CA ALA A 30 -14.10 17.83 8.19
C ALA A 30 -13.26 18.64 9.20
N LEU A 31 -11.99 18.25 9.42
CA LEU A 31 -11.06 18.99 10.26
C LEU A 31 -10.83 20.42 9.74
N THR A 32 -10.59 20.58 8.43
CA THR A 32 -10.41 21.89 7.80
C THR A 32 -11.63 22.79 7.96
N PHE A 33 -12.85 22.27 7.80
CA PHE A 33 -14.06 23.07 8.01
C PHE A 33 -14.28 23.51 9.46
N MET A 34 -13.78 22.75 10.43
CA MET A 34 -13.76 23.15 11.85
C MET A 34 -12.59 24.09 12.20
N ASN A 35 -11.79 24.50 11.22
CA ASN A 35 -10.54 25.23 11.38
C ASN A 35 -9.46 24.49 12.21
N LEU A 36 -9.47 23.16 12.18
CA LEU A 36 -8.49 22.32 12.86
C LEU A 36 -7.37 21.95 11.87
N GLN A 37 -6.15 22.41 12.14
CA GLN A 37 -4.98 22.26 11.25
C GLN A 37 -4.13 21.02 11.59
N LEU A 38 -4.74 19.98 12.15
CA LEU A 38 -4.04 18.77 12.58
C LEU A 38 -3.20 18.15 11.46
N ASN A 39 -3.70 18.14 10.22
CA ASN A 39 -3.03 17.60 9.04
C ASN A 39 -1.74 18.35 8.64
N LEU A 40 -1.52 19.57 9.13
CA LEU A 40 -0.29 20.33 8.90
C LEU A 40 0.78 20.05 9.96
N VAL A 41 0.36 19.68 11.17
CA VAL A 41 1.27 19.47 12.32
C VAL A 41 1.63 18.01 12.54
N VAL A 42 0.84 17.05 12.05
CA VAL A 42 1.21 15.62 12.07
C VAL A 42 1.58 15.13 10.68
N ALA A 43 2.57 14.24 10.61
CA ALA A 43 3.00 13.64 9.34
C ALA A 43 1.91 12.77 8.69
N ASP A 44 1.04 12.17 9.50
CA ASP A 44 -0.07 11.32 9.06
C ASP A 44 -1.21 11.39 10.09
N ILE A 45 -2.40 11.78 9.64
CA ILE A 45 -3.59 11.87 10.49
C ILE A 45 -4.11 10.49 10.91
N THR A 46 -3.78 9.44 10.16
CA THR A 46 -4.10 8.05 10.50
C THR A 46 -3.06 7.38 11.40
N GLY A 47 -1.98 8.11 11.73
CA GLY A 47 -1.02 7.68 12.74
C GLY A 47 -1.62 7.64 14.16
N VAL A 48 -0.87 7.08 15.11
CA VAL A 48 -1.30 6.88 16.50
C VAL A 48 -1.82 8.18 17.13
N THR A 49 -1.05 9.27 17.04
CA THR A 49 -1.45 10.58 17.58
C THR A 49 -2.72 11.11 16.91
N GLY A 50 -2.76 11.12 15.57
CA GLY A 50 -3.89 11.67 14.82
C GLY A 50 -5.19 10.92 15.11
N MET A 51 -5.17 9.59 15.10
CA MET A 51 -6.34 8.77 15.38
C MET A 51 -6.83 8.91 16.82
N ARG A 52 -5.93 9.02 17.81
CA ARG A 52 -6.33 9.27 19.21
C ARG A 52 -7.06 10.59 19.35
N ILE A 53 -6.51 11.66 18.76
CA ILE A 53 -7.11 12.99 18.78
C ILE A 53 -8.47 12.98 18.06
N ILE A 54 -8.55 12.43 16.85
CA ILE A 54 -9.80 12.36 16.08
C ILE A 54 -10.87 11.58 16.84
N ARG A 55 -10.52 10.44 17.46
CA ARG A 55 -11.45 9.65 18.27
C ARG A 55 -11.92 10.41 19.51
N ALA A 56 -11.04 11.16 20.17
CA ALA A 56 -11.42 12.02 21.31
C ALA A 56 -12.39 13.14 20.89
N ILE A 57 -12.14 13.80 19.75
CA ILE A 57 -13.03 14.82 19.17
C ILE A 57 -14.42 14.24 18.88
N VAL A 58 -14.47 13.03 18.33
CA VAL A 58 -15.74 12.31 18.06
C VAL A 58 -16.44 11.89 19.36
N ALA A 59 -15.69 11.51 20.39
CA ALA A 59 -16.21 11.14 21.70
C ALA A 59 -16.75 12.34 22.52
N GLY A 60 -16.47 13.57 22.09
CA GLY A 60 -17.02 14.77 22.70
C GLY A 60 -15.99 15.77 23.21
N GLU A 61 -14.70 15.42 23.21
CA GLU A 61 -13.64 16.29 23.73
C GLU A 61 -13.40 17.51 22.83
N ARG A 62 -13.32 18.70 23.44
CA ARG A 62 -13.17 20.01 22.77
C ARG A 62 -12.02 20.83 23.31
N ASN A 63 -11.48 20.46 24.46
CA ASN A 63 -10.38 21.18 25.05
C ASN A 63 -9.08 20.85 24.29
N ALA A 64 -8.54 21.85 23.59
CA ALA A 64 -7.31 21.71 22.82
C ALA A 64 -6.11 21.26 23.68
N ALA A 65 -6.05 21.70 24.95
CA ALA A 65 -4.98 21.31 25.87
C ALA A 65 -5.06 19.81 26.21
N THR A 66 -6.27 19.30 26.48
CA THR A 66 -6.53 17.88 26.72
C THR A 66 -6.25 17.05 25.47
N LEU A 67 -6.66 17.54 24.29
CA LEU A 67 -6.39 16.83 23.04
C LEU A 67 -4.89 16.73 22.73
N ALA A 68 -4.11 17.77 23.05
CA ALA A 68 -2.66 17.77 22.86
C ALA A 68 -1.93 16.75 23.76
N GLU A 69 -2.55 16.27 24.84
CA GLU A 69 -1.99 15.23 25.72
C GLU A 69 -2.02 13.84 25.09
N PHE A 70 -2.90 13.59 24.10
CA PHE A 70 -2.91 12.33 23.37
C PHE A 70 -1.71 12.14 22.43
N ARG A 71 -0.83 13.14 22.34
CA ARG A 71 0.40 13.11 21.54
C ARG A 71 1.32 11.98 21.99
N ASP A 72 1.68 11.11 21.04
CA ASP A 72 2.73 10.12 21.23
C ASP A 72 4.11 10.80 21.38
N THR A 73 4.99 10.25 22.23
CA THR A 73 6.32 10.81 22.50
C THR A 73 7.22 10.86 21.26
N ARG A 74 6.94 10.06 20.23
CA ARG A 74 7.67 10.06 18.95
C ARG A 74 7.19 11.14 17.99
N CYS A 75 6.15 11.88 18.32
CA CYS A 75 5.67 12.98 17.50
C CYS A 75 6.70 14.13 17.54
N LYS A 76 7.15 14.58 16.36
CA LYS A 76 8.14 15.65 16.24
C LYS A 76 7.60 17.01 16.69
N SER A 77 6.30 17.25 16.49
CA SER A 77 5.66 18.52 16.82
C SER A 77 5.48 18.65 18.32
N SER A 78 5.68 19.86 18.85
CA SER A 78 5.57 20.12 20.28
C SER A 78 4.10 20.02 20.75
N LYS A 79 3.88 19.91 22.06
CA LYS A 79 2.52 19.86 22.63
C LYS A 79 1.79 21.18 22.31
N GLU A 80 2.51 22.29 22.44
CA GLU A 80 2.02 23.64 22.20
C GLU A 80 1.62 23.83 20.73
N THR A 81 2.43 23.35 19.78
CA THR A 81 2.10 23.42 18.35
C THR A 81 0.84 22.62 18.02
N ILE A 82 0.68 21.43 18.62
CA ILE A 82 -0.52 20.60 18.42
C ILE A 82 -1.74 21.26 19.05
N GLN A 83 -1.61 21.83 20.24
CA GLN A 83 -2.69 22.55 20.90
C GLN A 83 -3.18 23.72 20.03
N ALA A 84 -2.26 24.56 19.54
CA ALA A 84 -2.62 25.69 18.66
C ALA A 84 -3.32 25.22 17.37
N ALA A 85 -2.90 24.08 16.80
CA ALA A 85 -3.54 23.52 15.61
C ALA A 85 -4.94 22.93 15.87
N LEU A 86 -5.34 22.78 17.14
CA LEU A 86 -6.64 22.26 17.55
C LEU A 86 -7.59 23.36 18.04
N GLU A 87 -7.19 24.63 17.95
CA GLU A 87 -8.08 25.76 18.22
C GLU A 87 -9.02 25.99 17.03
N GLY A 88 -10.31 25.70 17.24
CA GLY A 88 -11.33 25.76 16.20
C GLY A 88 -12.74 25.86 16.76
N ASN A 89 -13.74 25.85 15.87
CA ASN A 89 -15.13 26.15 16.23
C ASN A 89 -15.98 24.90 16.51
N TYR A 90 -15.47 23.69 16.25
CA TYR A 90 -16.11 22.40 16.55
C TYR A 90 -17.61 22.31 16.21
N GLN A 91 -17.99 22.76 15.01
CA GLN A 91 -19.37 22.72 14.54
C GLN A 91 -19.94 21.30 14.43
N SER A 92 -21.22 21.14 14.82
CA SER A 92 -21.85 19.84 15.02
C SER A 92 -21.99 19.02 13.72
N GLU A 93 -22.21 19.70 12.60
CA GLU A 93 -22.40 19.12 11.28
C GLU A 93 -21.08 18.51 10.76
N HIS A 94 -19.96 19.18 11.06
CA HIS A 94 -18.63 18.73 10.70
C HIS A 94 -18.13 17.61 11.62
N ILE A 95 -18.47 17.64 12.92
CA ILE A 95 -18.23 16.52 13.82
C ILE A 95 -19.01 15.28 13.37
N PHE A 96 -20.27 15.46 12.95
CA PHE A 96 -21.07 14.38 12.39
C PHE A 96 -20.38 13.77 11.15
N ALA A 97 -19.95 14.61 10.21
CA ALA A 97 -19.22 14.16 9.02
C ALA A 97 -17.90 13.44 9.36
N LEU A 98 -17.13 13.97 10.32
CA LEU A 98 -15.89 13.36 10.82
C LEU A 98 -16.17 11.97 11.40
N ARG A 99 -17.22 11.83 12.21
CA ARG A 99 -17.63 10.55 12.78
C ARG A 99 -18.01 9.53 11.70
N GLN A 100 -18.78 9.92 10.70
CA GLN A 100 -19.14 9.02 9.59
C GLN A 100 -17.90 8.55 8.83
N ALA A 101 -16.97 9.47 8.53
CA ALA A 101 -15.73 9.13 7.85
C ALA A 101 -14.86 8.18 8.69
N LEU A 102 -14.75 8.42 9.99
CA LEU A 102 -14.01 7.57 10.93
C LEU A 102 -14.58 6.15 11.00
N ILE A 103 -15.90 5.99 11.12
CA ILE A 103 -16.57 4.68 11.17
C ILE A 103 -16.28 3.88 9.90
N MET A 104 -16.42 4.51 8.73
CA MET A 104 -16.15 3.86 7.46
C MET A 104 -14.68 3.50 7.31
N TYR A 105 -13.77 4.37 7.74
CA TYR A 105 -12.34 4.08 7.76
C TYR A 105 -12.02 2.85 8.63
N ASP A 106 -12.51 2.82 9.87
CA ASP A 106 -12.29 1.70 10.80
C ASP A 106 -12.87 0.39 10.24
N ALA A 107 -14.06 0.44 9.62
CA ALA A 107 -14.65 -0.71 8.95
C ALA A 107 -13.78 -1.23 7.79
N TYR A 108 -13.25 -0.34 6.94
CA TYR A 108 -12.34 -0.76 5.87
C TYR A 108 -11.03 -1.33 6.40
N GLN A 109 -10.47 -0.80 7.49
CA GLN A 109 -9.28 -1.37 8.12
C GLN A 109 -9.52 -2.81 8.60
N GLN A 110 -10.68 -3.07 9.20
CA GLN A 110 -11.08 -4.42 9.60
C GLN A 110 -11.17 -5.38 8.40
N GLN A 111 -11.81 -4.94 7.31
CA GLN A 111 -11.95 -5.75 6.10
C GLN A 111 -10.60 -5.99 5.38
N VAL A 112 -9.68 -5.02 5.44
CA VAL A 112 -8.30 -5.19 4.97
C VAL A 112 -7.58 -6.25 5.79
N HIS A 113 -7.78 -6.27 7.11
CA HIS A 113 -7.18 -7.28 7.98
C HIS A 113 -7.69 -8.69 7.66
N GLU A 114 -8.99 -8.85 7.40
CA GLU A 114 -9.57 -10.12 6.94
C GLU A 114 -8.95 -10.58 5.62
N CYS A 115 -8.74 -9.67 4.67
CA CYS A 115 -8.02 -9.99 3.44
C CYS A 115 -6.58 -10.45 3.71
N ASP A 116 -5.87 -9.84 4.65
CA ASP A 116 -4.50 -10.22 5.00
C ASP A 116 -4.43 -11.66 5.54
N VAL A 117 -5.41 -12.06 6.37
CA VAL A 117 -5.52 -13.43 6.89
C VAL A 117 -5.75 -14.44 5.76
N GLU A 118 -6.68 -14.15 4.84
CA GLU A 118 -6.95 -15.03 3.69
C GLU A 118 -5.76 -15.14 2.73
N ILE A 119 -5.08 -14.02 2.46
CA ILE A 119 -3.86 -13.99 1.64
C ILE A 119 -2.78 -14.89 2.27
N GLU A 120 -2.58 -14.80 3.58
CA GLU A 120 -1.63 -15.66 4.30
C GLU A 120 -2.02 -17.13 4.18
N GLY A 121 -3.31 -17.45 4.38
CA GLY A 121 -3.84 -18.81 4.22
C GLY A 121 -3.62 -19.39 2.83
N VAL A 122 -3.81 -18.60 1.77
CA VAL A 122 -3.52 -19.03 0.40
C VAL A 122 -2.02 -19.27 0.19
N LEU A 123 -1.16 -18.39 0.70
CA LEU A 123 0.29 -18.54 0.59
C LEU A 123 0.80 -19.80 1.30
N ARG A 124 0.26 -20.12 2.49
CA ARG A 124 0.54 -21.37 3.20
C ARG A 124 0.11 -22.57 2.37
N ARG A 125 -1.12 -22.59 1.83
CA ARG A 125 -1.63 -23.67 0.96
C ARG A 125 -0.77 -23.86 -0.30
N LEU A 126 -0.36 -22.77 -0.94
CA LEU A 126 0.55 -22.80 -2.09
C LEU A 126 1.94 -23.38 -1.76
N SER A 127 2.34 -23.30 -0.48
CA SER A 127 3.63 -23.73 0.03
C SER A 127 3.66 -25.18 0.51
N VAL A 128 2.51 -25.81 0.82
CA VAL A 128 2.44 -27.16 1.44
C VAL A 128 3.28 -28.21 0.71
N ASN A 129 3.25 -28.21 -0.62
CA ASN A 129 3.93 -29.21 -1.44
C ASN A 129 5.33 -28.77 -1.93
N LYS A 130 5.86 -27.68 -1.37
CA LYS A 130 7.20 -27.18 -1.72
C LYS A 130 8.17 -27.46 -0.60
N LYS A 131 9.31 -28.06 -0.95
CA LYS A 131 10.43 -28.17 -0.03
C LYS A 131 10.94 -26.77 0.29
N LYS A 132 11.13 -26.49 1.57
CA LYS A 132 11.82 -25.28 2.02
C LYS A 132 13.20 -25.24 1.36
N PRO A 133 13.61 -24.11 0.77
CA PRO A 133 14.95 -23.99 0.22
C PRO A 133 16.00 -24.23 1.32
N ASP A 134 17.02 -25.03 1.04
CA ASP A 134 18.12 -25.32 1.98
C ASP A 134 19.00 -24.10 2.24
N ALA A 135 19.04 -23.17 1.27
CA ALA A 135 19.79 -21.94 1.39
C ALA A 135 19.10 -20.96 2.37
N PRO A 136 19.86 -20.28 3.24
CA PRO A 136 19.30 -19.27 4.13
C PRO A 136 18.81 -18.07 3.31
N ILE A 137 17.72 -17.44 3.78
CA ILE A 137 17.22 -16.21 3.18
C ILE A 137 18.33 -15.15 3.28
N PRO A 138 18.73 -14.51 2.16
CA PRO A 138 19.75 -13.47 2.19
C PRO A 138 19.33 -12.30 3.10
N LYS A 139 20.28 -11.51 3.58
CA LYS A 139 19.94 -10.30 4.36
C LYS A 139 19.13 -9.33 3.48
N PRO A 140 18.09 -8.66 4.01
CA PRO A 140 17.34 -7.69 3.22
C PRO A 140 18.24 -6.51 2.87
N LYS A 141 18.29 -6.13 1.58
CA LYS A 141 19.10 -4.98 1.13
C LYS A 141 18.60 -3.66 1.70
N HIS A 142 17.29 -3.51 1.86
CA HIS A 142 16.67 -2.31 2.40
C HIS A 142 15.66 -2.67 3.49
N ARG A 143 15.72 -1.95 4.60
CA ARG A 143 14.79 -2.11 5.72
C ARG A 143 13.85 -0.90 5.77
N THR A 144 12.91 -0.86 4.83
CA THR A 144 11.91 0.21 4.76
C THR A 144 10.56 -0.32 5.24
N LYS A 145 10.03 0.26 6.33
CA LYS A 145 8.62 0.04 6.71
C LYS A 145 7.74 0.74 5.69
N GLN A 146 6.87 -0.03 5.03
CA GLN A 146 5.92 0.51 4.06
C GLN A 146 4.59 0.79 4.76
N PRO A 147 3.89 1.89 4.42
CA PRO A 147 2.53 2.10 4.89
C PRO A 147 1.64 0.96 4.38
N ASN A 148 0.65 0.56 5.19
CA ASN A 148 -0.30 -0.52 4.86
C ASN A 148 0.39 -1.87 4.51
N GLN A 149 1.55 -2.16 5.10
CA GLN A 149 2.19 -3.47 5.00
C GLN A 149 1.28 -4.58 5.52
N LEU A 150 1.39 -5.79 4.97
CA LEU A 150 0.65 -6.94 5.51
C LEU A 150 1.16 -7.30 6.90
N ASN A 151 0.27 -7.86 7.73
CA ASN A 151 0.55 -8.19 9.12
C ASN A 151 1.39 -9.47 9.32
N PHE A 152 1.88 -10.10 8.26
CA PHE A 152 2.69 -11.32 8.31
C PHE A 152 3.95 -11.21 7.46
N ASN A 153 4.89 -12.16 7.63
CA ASN A 153 6.17 -12.16 6.91
C ASN A 153 6.01 -12.63 5.46
N VAL A 154 5.60 -11.70 4.58
CA VAL A 154 5.44 -11.93 3.15
C VAL A 154 6.74 -12.40 2.51
N ARG A 155 7.89 -11.81 2.89
CA ARG A 155 9.19 -12.11 2.27
C ARG A 155 9.57 -13.57 2.44
N GLU A 156 9.45 -14.08 3.67
CA GLU A 156 9.72 -15.48 3.99
C GLU A 156 8.74 -16.42 3.28
N SER A 157 7.45 -16.07 3.28
CA SER A 157 6.41 -16.84 2.59
C SER A 157 6.69 -16.96 1.08
N LEU A 158 7.10 -15.85 0.45
CA LEU A 158 7.44 -15.83 -0.98
C LEU A 158 8.74 -16.58 -1.29
N TYR A 159 9.74 -16.47 -0.41
CA TYR A 159 10.98 -17.22 -0.56
C TYR A 159 10.74 -18.72 -0.52
N HIS A 160 9.91 -19.19 0.43
CA HIS A 160 9.49 -20.58 0.50
C HIS A 160 8.74 -21.02 -0.78
N LEU A 161 7.91 -20.14 -1.33
CA LEU A 161 7.10 -20.44 -2.52
C LEU A 161 7.91 -20.48 -3.83
N VAL A 162 8.88 -19.59 -4.02
CA VAL A 162 9.57 -19.41 -5.30
C VAL A 162 11.00 -19.97 -5.27
N GLY A 163 11.62 -20.07 -4.09
CA GLY A 163 13.03 -20.45 -3.92
C GLY A 163 14.03 -19.30 -4.14
N THR A 164 13.56 -18.16 -4.63
CA THR A 164 14.38 -16.98 -4.92
C THR A 164 13.79 -15.75 -4.24
N ASP A 165 14.64 -14.97 -3.58
CA ASP A 165 14.22 -13.73 -2.94
C ASP A 165 14.18 -12.57 -3.94
N LEU A 166 12.98 -12.29 -4.47
CA LEU A 166 12.74 -11.17 -5.38
C LEU A 166 13.03 -9.80 -4.76
N THR A 167 13.05 -9.69 -3.43
CA THR A 167 13.34 -8.43 -2.74
C THR A 167 14.81 -8.01 -2.78
N GLN A 168 15.68 -8.87 -3.33
CA GLN A 168 17.08 -8.53 -3.64
C GLN A 168 17.24 -7.61 -4.86
N ILE A 169 16.18 -7.50 -5.68
CA ILE A 169 16.15 -6.58 -6.82
C ILE A 169 15.81 -5.19 -6.29
N HIS A 170 16.63 -4.19 -6.65
CA HIS A 170 16.39 -2.81 -6.25
C HIS A 170 15.02 -2.34 -6.74
N GLY A 171 14.28 -1.65 -5.87
CA GLY A 171 12.91 -1.20 -6.16
C GLY A 171 11.81 -2.26 -5.96
N LEU A 172 12.13 -3.54 -5.72
CA LEU A 172 11.13 -4.57 -5.41
C LEU A 172 11.02 -4.82 -3.91
N GLY A 173 9.92 -4.38 -3.30
CA GLY A 173 9.57 -4.71 -1.92
C GLY A 173 8.72 -5.98 -1.79
N PRO A 174 8.57 -6.57 -0.58
CA PRO A 174 7.82 -7.81 -0.37
C PRO A 174 6.39 -7.78 -0.93
N TYR A 175 5.65 -6.68 -0.72
CA TYR A 175 4.30 -6.54 -1.24
C TYR A 175 4.26 -6.46 -2.78
N LEU A 176 5.25 -5.82 -3.39
CA LEU A 176 5.35 -5.73 -4.84
C LEU A 176 5.65 -7.10 -5.45
N SER A 177 6.59 -7.84 -4.85
CA SER A 177 6.90 -9.23 -5.21
C SER A 177 5.66 -10.12 -5.10
N LEU A 178 4.86 -9.96 -4.04
CA LEU A 178 3.60 -10.69 -3.86
C LEU A 178 2.62 -10.39 -5.00
N ARG A 179 2.47 -9.12 -5.39
CA ARG A 179 1.61 -8.72 -6.51
C ARG A 179 2.10 -9.25 -7.86
N LEU A 180 3.41 -9.26 -8.10
CA LEU A 180 3.96 -9.86 -9.31
C LEU A 180 3.62 -11.35 -9.40
N ILE A 181 3.78 -12.09 -8.28
CA ILE A 181 3.50 -13.53 -8.23
C ILE A 181 1.99 -13.82 -8.38
N SER A 182 1.11 -12.99 -7.82
CA SER A 182 -0.33 -13.21 -7.95
C SER A 182 -0.83 -12.94 -9.37
N GLU A 183 -0.24 -11.97 -10.08
CA GLU A 183 -0.63 -11.64 -11.45
C GLU A 183 -0.01 -12.61 -12.47
N CYS A 184 1.31 -12.82 -12.42
CA CYS A 184 2.05 -13.67 -13.38
C CYS A 184 1.91 -15.18 -13.06
N GLY A 185 1.71 -15.52 -11.79
CA GLY A 185 1.84 -16.88 -11.27
C GLY A 185 3.30 -17.25 -10.96
N ILE A 186 3.49 -18.49 -10.51
CA ILE A 186 4.82 -19.04 -10.17
C ILE A 186 5.54 -19.69 -11.35
N ASN A 187 4.81 -20.04 -12.42
CA ASN A 187 5.39 -20.70 -13.57
C ASN A 187 5.67 -19.68 -14.70
N MET A 188 6.96 -19.42 -14.92
CA MET A 188 7.44 -18.51 -15.97
C MET A 188 7.61 -19.20 -17.35
N SER A 189 7.49 -20.53 -17.43
CA SER A 189 7.62 -21.28 -18.70
C SER A 189 6.53 -20.96 -19.73
N LYS A 190 5.49 -20.22 -19.31
CA LYS A 190 4.46 -19.67 -20.20
C LYS A 190 5.01 -18.71 -21.24
N TRP A 191 6.16 -18.10 -20.96
CA TRP A 191 6.86 -17.22 -21.88
C TRP A 191 8.18 -17.89 -22.30
N PRO A 192 8.43 -18.07 -23.62
CA PRO A 192 9.67 -18.70 -24.08
C PRO A 192 10.93 -17.94 -23.68
N THR A 193 10.85 -16.60 -23.63
CA THR A 193 11.97 -15.75 -23.23
C THR A 193 11.48 -14.54 -22.45
N ALA A 194 12.39 -13.85 -21.77
CA ALA A 194 12.10 -12.57 -21.10
C ALA A 194 11.53 -11.52 -22.08
N LYS A 195 11.93 -11.53 -23.36
CA LYS A 195 11.37 -10.63 -24.40
C LYS A 195 9.87 -10.87 -24.62
N HIS A 196 9.43 -12.13 -24.57
CA HIS A 196 8.01 -12.45 -24.69
C HIS A 196 7.23 -12.00 -23.46
N PHE A 197 7.81 -12.12 -22.26
CA PHE A 197 7.21 -11.61 -21.04
C PHE A 197 7.06 -10.09 -21.06
N THR A 198 8.11 -9.35 -21.44
CA THR A 198 8.05 -7.88 -21.53
C THR A 198 7.11 -7.40 -22.64
N SER A 199 7.00 -8.15 -23.74
CA SER A 199 6.02 -7.89 -24.80
C SER A 199 4.58 -8.13 -24.34
N TRP A 200 4.33 -9.22 -23.60
CA TRP A 200 3.02 -9.51 -22.98
C TRP A 200 2.61 -8.42 -21.98
N LEU A 201 3.57 -7.90 -21.21
CA LEU A 201 3.37 -6.74 -20.34
C LEU A 201 3.24 -5.40 -21.08
N THR A 202 3.41 -5.37 -22.40
CA THR A 202 3.46 -4.14 -23.22
C THR A 202 4.48 -3.12 -22.74
N LEU A 203 5.58 -3.57 -22.12
CA LEU A 203 6.70 -2.74 -21.69
C LEU A 203 7.69 -2.49 -22.83
N CYS A 204 7.70 -3.36 -23.85
CA CYS A 204 8.53 -3.15 -25.02
C CYS A 204 7.90 -2.12 -25.98
N PRO A 205 8.73 -1.37 -26.72
CA PRO A 205 8.29 -0.55 -27.84
C PRO A 205 7.43 -1.36 -28.82
N GLY A 206 6.43 -0.70 -29.41
CA GLY A 206 5.67 -1.29 -30.52
C GLY A 206 6.52 -1.40 -31.79
N SER A 207 6.13 -2.28 -32.70
CA SER A 207 6.79 -2.47 -34.01
C SER A 207 5.78 -2.29 -35.14
N LYS A 208 5.09 -1.14 -35.19
CA LYS A 208 4.12 -0.87 -36.27
C LYS A 208 4.89 -0.49 -37.53
N ILE A 209 5.16 -1.46 -38.39
CA ILE A 209 5.93 -1.31 -39.63
C ILE A 209 5.01 -1.59 -40.81
N SER A 210 5.05 -0.75 -41.85
CA SER A 210 4.34 -0.95 -43.12
C SER A 210 5.26 -0.55 -44.27
N GLY A 211 5.37 -1.40 -45.30
CA GLY A 211 6.24 -1.13 -46.46
C GLY A 211 7.71 -0.85 -46.10
N GLY A 212 8.23 -1.48 -45.04
CA GLY A 212 9.60 -1.23 -44.55
C GLY A 212 9.78 0.05 -43.72
N LYS A 213 8.77 0.92 -43.61
CA LYS A 213 8.81 2.14 -42.80
C LYS A 213 8.20 1.91 -41.41
N ILE A 214 8.89 2.37 -40.37
CA ILE A 214 8.36 2.40 -38.99
C ILE A 214 7.31 3.51 -38.90
N LEU A 215 6.04 3.13 -38.72
CA LEU A 215 4.93 4.06 -38.53
C LEU A 215 4.79 4.49 -37.07
N SER A 216 5.13 3.61 -36.12
CA SER A 216 5.15 3.94 -34.68
C SER A 216 5.98 2.94 -33.89
N ALA A 217 6.77 3.45 -32.95
CA ALA A 217 7.54 2.68 -31.98
C ALA A 217 7.05 2.87 -30.53
N HIS A 218 5.90 3.52 -30.32
CA HIS A 218 5.41 3.79 -28.98
C HIS A 218 5.02 2.50 -28.25
N SER A 219 5.28 2.45 -26.93
CA SER A 219 4.82 1.35 -26.09
C SER A 219 3.29 1.31 -26.07
N ARG A 220 2.70 0.11 -26.13
CA ARG A 220 1.25 -0.04 -26.12
C ARG A 220 0.69 0.31 -24.74
N LYS A 221 -0.53 0.83 -24.71
CA LYS A 221 -1.29 1.02 -23.47
C LYS A 221 -1.72 -0.36 -22.94
N SER A 222 -1.66 -0.55 -21.62
CA SER A 222 -2.08 -1.78 -20.97
C SER A 222 -2.73 -1.48 -19.63
N ASN A 223 -3.76 -2.25 -19.32
CA ASN A 223 -4.48 -2.22 -18.05
C ASN A 223 -3.87 -3.21 -17.03
N ASN A 224 -2.72 -3.82 -17.35
CA ASN A 224 -2.07 -4.77 -16.47
C ASN A 224 -1.44 -4.05 -15.27
N ARG A 225 -1.89 -4.37 -14.06
CA ARG A 225 -1.40 -3.77 -12.80
C ARG A 225 0.10 -3.98 -12.59
N VAL A 226 0.66 -5.09 -13.09
CA VAL A 226 2.10 -5.36 -13.07
C VAL A 226 2.90 -4.26 -13.76
N VAL A 227 2.38 -3.67 -14.84
CA VAL A 227 3.05 -2.58 -15.57
C VAL A 227 3.18 -1.34 -14.71
N ALA A 228 2.10 -0.94 -14.02
CA ALA A 228 2.11 0.20 -13.11
C ALA A 228 3.12 -0.03 -11.97
N HIS A 229 3.13 -1.23 -11.41
CA HIS A 229 4.06 -1.65 -10.36
C HIS A 229 5.53 -1.61 -10.78
N LEU A 230 5.86 -2.14 -11.96
CA LEU A 230 7.23 -2.12 -12.48
C LEU A 230 7.69 -0.71 -12.83
N ARG A 231 6.79 0.15 -13.33
CA ARG A 231 7.10 1.57 -13.56
C ARG A 231 7.42 2.30 -12.27
N LEU A 232 6.63 2.10 -11.21
CA LEU A 232 6.90 2.68 -9.89
C LEU A 232 8.24 2.21 -9.34
N ALA A 233 8.53 0.90 -9.41
CA ALA A 233 9.83 0.36 -9.01
C ALA A 233 10.99 1.00 -9.79
N ALA A 234 10.86 1.12 -11.11
CA ALA A 234 11.86 1.75 -11.96
C ALA A 234 12.09 3.23 -11.60
N THR A 235 11.03 3.98 -11.28
CA THR A 235 11.16 5.37 -10.82
C THR A 235 11.89 5.46 -9.48
N THR A 236 11.62 4.55 -8.55
CA THR A 236 12.35 4.50 -7.26
C THR A 236 13.83 4.20 -7.48
N VAL A 237 14.16 3.23 -8.33
CA VAL A 237 15.54 2.90 -8.67
C VAL A 237 16.23 4.06 -9.36
N GLY A 238 15.60 4.72 -10.33
CA GLY A 238 16.19 5.85 -11.05
C GLY A 238 16.46 7.09 -10.19
N ARG A 239 15.83 7.21 -9.02
CA ARG A 239 16.10 8.25 -8.01
C ARG A 239 17.18 7.86 -7.00
N SER A 240 17.62 6.60 -7.04
CA SER A 240 18.61 6.06 -6.13
C SER A 240 19.97 6.02 -6.85
N ASN A 241 21.03 6.46 -6.18
CA ASN A 241 22.40 6.18 -6.66
C ASN A 241 22.72 4.71 -6.33
N THR A 242 22.26 3.79 -7.19
CA THR A 242 22.63 2.37 -7.14
C THR A 242 23.91 2.11 -7.89
#